data_AF-A0AA42U7J7-F1
#
_entry.id   AF-A0AA42U7J7-F1
#
_cell.length_a   1.000
_cell.length_b   1.000
_cell.length_c   1.000
_cell.angle_alpha   90.00
_cell.angle_beta   90.00
_cell.angle_gamma   90.00
#
_symmetry.space_group_name_H-M   'P 1'
#
loop_
_entity.id
_entity.type
_entity.pdbx_description
1 polymer ?
#
loop_
_entity_poly.entity_id
_entity_poly.type
_entity_poly.pdbx_seq_one_letter_code
_entity_poly.pdbx_strand_id
1 'polypeptide(L)' 'MLRKVYAVVPPKVEYRLSILGTSLAPILVALKQWGDKNIGLFGKPIMPLESE' A
#
# COMPACT_ATOMS: atom_id res chain seq x y z
N MET A 1 5.48 -4.41 12.94
CA MET A 1 4.35 -3.50 13.20
C MET A 1 4.45 -3.01 14.64
N LEU A 2 4.31 -1.71 14.88
CA LEU A 2 4.28 -1.13 16.23
C LEU A 2 2.87 -0.60 16.51
N ARG A 3 2.29 -0.96 17.66
CA ARG A 3 0.97 -0.53 18.10
C ARG A 3 1.12 0.24 19.41
N LYS A 4 0.56 1.45 19.46
CA LYS A 4 0.51 2.27 20.68
C LYS A 4 -0.93 2.57 21.05
N VAL A 5 -1.29 2.26 22.29
CA VAL A 5 -2.61 2.56 22.86
C VAL A 5 -2.47 3.78 23.77
N TYR A 6 -3.37 4.74 23.63
CA TYR A 6 -3.46 5.91 24.50
C TYR A 6 -4.64 5.72 25.45
N ALA A 7 -4.41 5.87 26.75
CA ALA A 7 -5.44 5.81 27.78
C ALA A 7 -6.22 7.14 27.84
N VAL A 8 -7.00 7.41 26.80
CA VAL A 8 -7.85 8.62 26.68
C VAL A 8 -9.28 8.22 26.34
N VAL A 9 -10.24 9.08 26.65
CA VAL A 9 -11.62 8.98 26.17
C VAL A 9 -11.85 10.06 25.10
N PRO A 10 -12.29 9.70 23.89
CA PRO A 10 -12.51 8.34 23.37
C PRO A 10 -11.20 7.56 23.17
N PRO A 11 -11.24 6.22 23.23
CA PRO A 11 -10.03 5.39 23.11
C PRO A 11 -9.32 5.61 21.78
N LYS A 12 -8.00 5.86 21.83
CA LYS A 12 -7.17 6.09 20.64
C LYS A 12 -6.07 5.02 20.53
N VAL A 13 -5.89 4.51 19.33
CA VAL A 13 -4.81 3.59 18.97
C VAL A 13 -4.09 4.13 17.74
N GLU A 14 -2.76 4.09 17.75
CA GLU A 14 -1.93 4.40 16.60
C GLU A 14 -1.11 3.18 16.18
N TYR A 15 -1.00 3.01 14.86
CA TYR A 15 -0.16 1.98 14.23
C TYR A 15 0.97 2.66 13.48
N ARG A 16 2.16 2.06 13.55
CA ARG A 16 3.35 2.50 12.81
C ARG A 16 4.07 1.28 12.22
N LEU A 17 4.76 1.49 11.11
CA LEU A 17 5.68 0.49 10.59
C LEU A 17 6.82 0.28 11.59
N SER A 18 7.22 -0.98 11.78
CA SER A 18 8.48 -1.29 12.47
C SER A 18 9.65 -1.06 11.53
N ILE A 19 10.88 -1.08 12.07
CA ILE A 19 12.11 -1.04 11.25
C ILE A 19 12.07 -2.15 10.19
N LEU A 20 11.78 -3.39 10.60
CA LEU A 20 11.60 -4.53 9.69
C LEU A 20 10.43 -4.35 8.69
N GLY A 21 9.37 -3.64 9.08
CA GLY A 21 8.26 -3.35 8.16
C GLY A 21 8.65 -2.29 7.13
N THR A 22 9.46 -1.33 7.53
CA THR A 22 9.98 -0.26 6.67
C THR A 22 11.00 -0.81 5.68
N SER A 23 11.81 -1.80 6.07
CA SER A 23 12.76 -2.46 5.16
C SER A 23 12.08 -3.23 4.01
N LEU A 24 10.77 -3.47 4.07
CA LEU A 24 10.00 -4.09 2.99
C LEU A 24 9.63 -3.09 1.88
N ALA A 25 9.69 -1.78 2.14
CA ALA A 25 9.35 -0.74 1.16
C ALA A 25 10.02 -0.91 -0.22
N PRO A 26 11.35 -1.15 -0.34
CA PRO A 26 11.97 -1.32 -1.66
C PRO A 26 11.40 -2.52 -2.45
N ILE A 27 11.00 -3.60 -1.77
CA ILE A 27 10.41 -4.78 -2.42
C ILE A 27 9.02 -4.43 -2.97
N LEU A 28 8.20 -3.73 -2.19
CA LEU A 28 6.88 -3.27 -2.64
C LEU A 28 6.98 -2.30 -3.83
N VAL A 29 7.99 -1.43 -3.82
CA VAL A 29 8.26 -0.53 -4.95
C VAL A 29 8.66 -1.33 -6.20
N ALA A 30 9.53 -2.33 -6.07
CA ALA A 30 9.91 -3.19 -7.19
C ALA A 30 8.71 -3.97 -7.76
N LEU A 31 7.84 -4.49 -6.89
CA LEU A 31 6.60 -5.16 -7.30
C LEU A 31 5.65 -4.22 -8.03
N LYS A 32 5.48 -2.98 -7.53
CA LYS A 32 4.70 -1.95 -8.22
C LYS A 32 5.29 -1.67 -9.61
N GLN A 33 6.59 -1.43 -9.71
CA GLN A 33 7.24 -1.12 -10.99
C GLN A 33 7.10 -2.25 -12.00
N TRP A 34 7.20 -3.50 -11.54
CA TRP A 34 6.92 -4.65 -12.39
C TRP A 34 5.45 -4.68 -12.80
N GLY A 35 4.52 -4.48 -11.87
CA GLY A 35 3.09 -4.41 -12.14
C GLY A 35 2.76 -3.34 -13.19
N ASP A 36 3.21 -2.11 -13.00
CA ASP A 36 2.99 -0.98 -13.91
C ASP A 36 3.47 -1.30 -15.35
N LYS A 37 4.57 -2.06 -15.50
CA LYS A 37 5.10 -2.49 -16.80
C LYS A 37 4.32 -3.63 -17.46
N ASN A 38 3.68 -4.49 -16.66
CA ASN A 38 3.14 -5.77 -17.12
C ASN A 38 1.62 -5.89 -16.99
N ILE A 39 0.95 -4.91 -16.36
CA ILE A 39 -0.50 -4.95 -16.08
C ILE A 39 -1.34 -5.06 -17.36
N GLY A 40 -0.83 -4.57 -18.49
CA GLY A 40 -1.46 -4.69 -19.81
C GLY A 40 -1.19 -6.02 -20.53
N LEU A 41 -0.30 -6.88 -20.04
CA LEU A 41 0.05 -8.15 -20.72
C LEU A 41 -0.99 -9.25 -20.50
N PHE A 42 -1.78 -9.15 -19.43
CA PHE A 42 -2.73 -10.19 -19.01
C PHE A 42 -4.16 -9.67 -18.77
N GLY A 43 -4.44 -8.39 -19.09
CA GLY A 43 -5.75 -7.75 -18.89
C GLY A 43 -6.47 -7.39 -20.20
N LYS A 44 -7.79 -7.67 -20.25
CA LYS A 44 -8.74 -7.21 -21.29
C LYS A 44 -8.54 -5.71 -21.61
N PRO A 45 -8.85 -5.26 -22.86
CA PRO A 45 -8.64 -3.88 -23.28
C PRO A 45 -9.24 -2.91 -22.28
N ILE A 46 -8.44 -1.92 -21.87
CA ILE A 46 -8.87 -0.81 -21.02
C ILE A 46 -10.03 -0.13 -21.75
N MET A 47 -11.25 -0.35 -21.29
CA MET A 47 -12.37 0.49 -21.67
C MET A 47 -12.07 1.84 -21.01
N PRO A 48 -11.92 2.94 -21.77
CA PRO A 48 -11.69 4.24 -21.16
C PRO A 48 -12.85 4.48 -20.19
N LEU A 49 -12.55 4.83 -18.93
CA LEU A 49 -13.54 5.53 -18.13
C LEU A 49 -13.82 6.82 -18.90
N GLU A 50 -15.03 6.91 -19.45
CA GLU A 50 -15.52 8.16 -20.01
C GLU A 50 -15.28 9.27 -18.98
N SER A 51 -14.67 10.33 -19.47
CA SER A 51 -14.49 11.59 -18.76
C SER A 51 -15.86 12.17 -18.40
N GLU A 52 -16.14 12.25 -17.10
CA GLU A 52 -17.04 13.24 -16.50
C GLU A 52 -16.38 13.84 -15.26
#